data_AF-A0A935IAP9-F1
#
_entry.id   AF-A0A935IAP9-F1
#
_cell.length_a   1.000
_cell.length_b   1.000
_cell.length_c   1.000
_cell.angle_alpha   90.00
_cell.angle_beta   90.00
_cell.angle_gamma   90.00
#
_symmetry.space_group_name_H-M   'P 1'
#
loop_
_entity.id
_entity.type
_entity.pdbx_description
1 polymer ?
#
loop_
_entity_poly.entity_id
_entity_poly.type
_entity_poly.pdbx_seq_one_letter_code
_entity_poly.pdbx_strand_id
1 'polypeptide(L)'
;MIFHLIRIVWRNWAEISSAKNDLGLDDLDSKPDAINFNQPGETNDLTDDNVINQDGKNGGDEDDHDPAEIDVVLFDLALKKVVDVAGPYSYGQAIPFRIRIYNQEEFPQKYRNC
;
A
#
# COMPACT_ATOMS: atom_id res chain seq x y z
N MET A 1 -19.47 1.58 -21.52
CA MET A 1 -18.60 0.67 -20.75
C MET A 1 -18.30 1.36 -19.43
N ILE A 2 -18.56 0.71 -18.31
CA ILE A 2 -18.33 1.27 -16.98
C ILE A 2 -16.87 0.98 -16.63
N PHE A 3 -16.04 2.02 -16.58
CA PHE A 3 -14.63 1.91 -16.22
C PHE A 3 -14.48 1.93 -14.70
N HIS A 4 -13.86 0.89 -14.14
CA HIS A 4 -13.45 0.84 -12.73
C HIS A 4 -12.04 1.42 -12.62
N LEU A 5 -11.83 2.34 -11.67
CA LEU A 5 -10.51 2.79 -11.24
C LEU A 5 -9.68 1.55 -10.84
N ILE A 6 -8.50 1.34 -11.46
CA ILE A 6 -7.56 0.30 -11.02
C ILE A 6 -6.84 0.83 -9.77
N ARG A 7 -7.53 0.81 -8.63
CA ARG A 7 -6.92 0.92 -7.31
C ARG A 7 -6.40 -0.47 -6.97
N ILE A 8 -5.08 -0.62 -6.86
CA ILE A 8 -4.51 -1.85 -6.30
C ILE A 8 -4.38 -1.64 -4.80
N VAL A 9 -5.13 -2.44 -4.07
CA VAL A 9 -5.08 -2.49 -2.61
C VAL A 9 -4.25 -3.71 -2.26
N TRP A 10 -3.15 -3.49 -1.56
CA TRP A 10 -2.39 -4.56 -0.96
C TRP A 10 -2.74 -4.63 0.51
N ARG A 11 -3.00 -5.83 1.00
CA ARG A 11 -3.17 -6.08 2.42
C ARG A 11 -1.96 -6.84 2.94
N ASN A 12 -1.37 -6.31 4.00
CA ASN A 12 -0.41 -7.00 4.84
C ASN A 12 -1.15 -7.56 6.05
N TRP A 13 -0.75 -8.74 6.49
CA TRP A 13 -1.14 -9.28 7.79
C TRP A 13 0.13 -9.44 8.60
N ALA A 14 0.22 -8.71 9.70
CA ALA A 14 1.29 -8.85 10.67
C ALA A 14 0.86 -9.90 11.69
N GLU A 15 1.80 -10.73 12.10
CA GLU A 15 1.56 -11.70 13.15
C GLU A 15 2.78 -11.79 14.07
N ILE A 16 2.54 -11.73 15.39
CA ILE A 16 3.60 -11.80 16.39
C ILE A 16 3.94 -13.27 16.66
N SER A 17 5.07 -13.72 16.09
CA SER A 17 5.55 -15.11 16.29
C SER A 17 5.87 -15.53 17.72
N SER A 18 6.19 -14.57 18.60
CA SER A 18 6.42 -14.80 20.02
C SER A 18 6.57 -13.48 20.79
N ALA A 19 5.99 -13.40 21.98
CA ALA A 19 6.22 -12.31 22.94
C ALA A 19 6.61 -12.87 24.31
N LYS A 20 7.46 -12.13 25.05
CA LYS A 20 7.86 -12.45 26.43
C LYS A 20 8.08 -11.17 27.22
N ASN A 21 7.85 -11.24 28.53
CA ASN A 21 8.21 -10.20 29.48
C ASN A 21 9.26 -10.70 30.50
N ASP A 22 9.88 -9.77 31.22
CA ASP A 22 10.93 -10.05 32.22
C ASP A 22 10.43 -10.87 33.41
N LEU A 23 9.12 -10.90 33.64
CA LEU A 23 8.48 -11.67 34.72
C LEU A 23 8.12 -13.09 34.29
N GLY A 24 8.25 -13.43 33.00
CA GLY A 24 7.85 -14.71 32.44
C GLY A 24 6.36 -14.99 32.54
N LEU A 25 5.51 -13.94 32.63
CA LEU A 25 4.06 -14.09 32.61
C LEU A 25 3.60 -14.34 31.18
N ASP A 26 2.63 -15.23 31.04
CA ASP A 26 1.92 -15.44 29.77
C ASP A 26 1.15 -14.18 29.39
N ASP A 27 0.89 -14.06 28.09
CA ASP A 27 0.05 -13.00 27.57
C ASP A 27 -1.38 -13.09 28.12
N LEU A 28 -2.05 -11.94 28.24
CA LEU A 28 -3.35 -11.88 28.91
C LEU A 28 -4.49 -12.24 27.95
N ASP A 29 -4.44 -11.74 26.73
CA ASP A 29 -5.52 -11.78 25.74
C ASP A 29 -5.25 -12.74 24.59
N SER A 30 -4.00 -12.94 24.14
CA SER A 30 -3.70 -13.73 22.95
C SER A 30 -2.72 -14.88 23.14
N LYS A 31 -2.34 -15.56 22.05
CA LYS A 31 -1.28 -16.57 22.05
C LYS A 31 -0.41 -16.43 20.79
N PRO A 32 0.67 -15.64 20.86
CA PRO A 32 1.59 -15.41 19.76
C PRO A 32 2.01 -16.70 19.04
N ASP A 33 1.80 -16.77 17.72
CA ASP A 33 2.37 -17.82 16.89
C ASP A 33 2.74 -17.32 15.48
N ALA A 34 3.24 -18.18 14.60
CA ALA A 34 3.79 -17.75 13.31
C ALA A 34 2.85 -18.06 12.13
N ILE A 35 1.56 -18.26 12.39
CA ILE A 35 0.60 -18.80 11.43
C ILE A 35 -0.69 -17.98 11.47
N ASN A 36 -0.84 -17.07 10.52
CA ASN A 36 -2.08 -16.31 10.37
C ASN A 36 -3.31 -17.22 10.16
N PHE A 37 -4.43 -16.82 10.75
CA PHE A 37 -5.75 -17.44 10.62
C PHE A 37 -5.87 -18.87 11.18
N ASN A 38 -5.11 -19.19 12.23
CA ASN A 38 -5.21 -20.43 12.99
C ASN A 38 -5.83 -20.28 14.40
N GLN A 39 -6.12 -19.06 14.89
CA GLN A 39 -6.70 -18.76 16.20
C GLN A 39 -8.08 -18.07 16.10
N PRO A 40 -8.90 -18.11 17.18
CA PRO A 40 -10.21 -17.48 17.20
C PRO A 40 -10.12 -15.96 17.40
N GLY A 41 -10.22 -15.20 16.31
CA GLY A 41 -10.13 -13.73 16.38
C GLY A 41 -9.45 -13.19 15.14
N GLU A 42 -8.56 -13.99 14.56
CA GLU A 42 -7.92 -13.72 13.28
C GLU A 42 -8.92 -13.76 12.11
N THR A 43 -9.44 -12.58 11.76
CA THR A 43 -10.33 -12.42 10.60
C THR A 43 -9.58 -11.85 9.40
N ASN A 44 -10.19 -12.00 8.21
CA ASN A 44 -9.67 -11.40 6.98
C ASN A 44 -10.25 -10.00 6.72
N ASP A 45 -10.78 -9.32 7.73
CA ASP A 45 -11.35 -7.99 7.60
C ASP A 45 -10.38 -6.88 8.05
N LEU A 46 -10.85 -5.64 8.09
CA LEU A 46 -10.07 -4.45 8.53
C LEU A 46 -10.61 -3.89 9.84
N THR A 47 -11.60 -4.55 10.44
CA THR A 47 -12.21 -4.08 11.68
C THR A 47 -11.30 -4.28 12.87
N ASP A 48 -10.28 -5.13 12.70
CA ASP A 48 -9.23 -5.44 13.66
C ASP A 48 -8.00 -4.48 13.53
N ASP A 49 -7.88 -3.69 12.44
CA ASP A 49 -6.76 -2.73 12.26
C ASP A 49 -6.74 -1.65 13.36
N ASN A 50 -5.63 -1.55 14.11
CA ASN A 50 -5.42 -0.62 15.22
C ASN A 50 -6.46 -0.77 16.34
N VAL A 51 -7.02 -1.96 16.53
CA VAL A 51 -7.83 -2.27 17.69
C VAL A 51 -6.90 -2.58 18.87
N ILE A 52 -7.23 -2.06 20.05
CA ILE A 52 -6.37 -2.15 21.25
C ILE A 52 -7.17 -2.45 22.53
N ASN A 53 -8.43 -2.84 22.37
CA ASN A 53 -9.39 -2.93 23.48
C ASN A 53 -10.27 -4.18 23.40
N GLN A 54 -9.81 -5.20 22.70
CA GLN A 54 -10.45 -6.51 22.55
C GLN A 54 -9.49 -7.60 23.03
N ASP A 55 -9.98 -8.83 23.16
CA ASP A 55 -9.22 -9.93 23.75
C ASP A 55 -9.27 -11.25 22.95
N GLY A 56 -9.83 -11.24 21.73
CA GLY A 56 -10.03 -12.41 20.87
C GLY A 56 -10.92 -13.55 21.38
N LYS A 57 -11.03 -13.75 22.70
CA LYS A 57 -11.57 -14.97 23.32
C LYS A 57 -13.03 -15.25 22.99
N ASN A 58 -13.79 -14.23 22.60
CA ASN A 58 -15.18 -14.36 22.17
C ASN A 58 -15.39 -13.85 20.73
N GLY A 59 -14.32 -13.86 19.92
CA GLY A 59 -14.21 -13.11 18.68
C GLY A 59 -13.76 -11.67 18.91
N GLY A 60 -13.48 -10.97 17.80
CA GLY A 60 -12.80 -9.68 17.85
C GLY A 60 -11.29 -9.83 17.79
N ASP A 61 -10.60 -8.71 17.85
CA ASP A 61 -9.15 -8.60 17.69
C ASP A 61 -8.35 -9.22 18.86
N GLU A 62 -7.20 -9.80 18.52
CA GLU A 62 -6.25 -10.48 19.42
C GLU A 62 -4.97 -9.65 19.68
N ASP A 63 -4.79 -8.45 19.08
CA ASP A 63 -3.60 -7.55 19.16
C ASP A 63 -2.27 -8.16 18.65
N ASP A 64 -2.13 -9.48 18.51
CA ASP A 64 -0.98 -10.11 17.87
C ASP A 64 -1.13 -10.31 16.36
N HIS A 65 -2.37 -10.36 15.85
CA HIS A 65 -2.70 -10.51 14.43
C HIS A 65 -3.41 -9.28 13.85
N ASP A 66 -2.68 -8.43 13.12
CA ASP A 66 -3.20 -7.17 12.58
C ASP A 66 -3.23 -7.11 11.05
N PRO A 67 -4.35 -6.69 10.44
CA PRO A 67 -4.40 -6.32 9.03
C PRO A 67 -3.94 -4.87 8.82
N ALA A 68 -3.21 -4.60 7.74
CA ALA A 68 -2.91 -3.24 7.28
C ALA A 68 -3.09 -3.13 5.76
N GLU A 69 -3.80 -2.09 5.32
CA GLU A 69 -4.00 -1.83 3.89
C GLU A 69 -3.10 -0.70 3.36
N ILE A 70 -2.48 -0.97 2.22
CA ILE A 70 -1.68 -0.01 1.47
C ILE A 70 -2.30 0.19 0.11
N ASP A 71 -2.66 1.44 -0.15
CA ASP A 71 -3.08 1.88 -1.46
C ASP A 71 -1.89 2.18 -2.35
N VAL A 72 -1.77 1.39 -3.43
CA VAL A 72 -0.75 1.63 -4.43
C VAL A 72 -1.38 2.31 -5.63
N VAL A 73 -0.89 3.52 -5.90
CA VAL A 73 -1.14 4.25 -7.12
C VAL A 73 0.03 3.97 -8.08
N LEU A 74 -0.28 3.33 -9.20
CA LEU A 74 0.70 3.12 -10.27
C LEU A 74 0.76 4.35 -11.17
N PHE A 75 1.92 4.58 -11.78
CA PHE A 75 2.14 5.60 -12.80
C PHE A 75 2.83 5.01 -14.03
N ASP A 76 2.23 5.19 -15.21
CA ASP A 76 2.79 4.86 -16.51
C ASP A 76 3.39 6.14 -17.14
N LEU A 77 4.56 6.53 -16.68
CA LEU A 77 5.18 7.78 -17.12
C LEU A 77 5.94 7.62 -18.44
N ALA A 78 5.66 8.53 -19.38
CA ALA A 78 6.40 8.62 -20.63
C ALA A 78 6.88 10.02 -20.95
N LEU A 79 8.02 10.09 -21.64
CA LEU A 79 8.68 11.33 -22.03
C LEU A 79 8.62 11.53 -23.54
N LYS A 80 8.17 12.71 -23.97
CA LYS A 80 8.34 13.18 -25.36
C LYS A 80 9.25 14.40 -25.39
N LYS A 81 10.33 14.29 -26.16
CA LYS A 81 11.25 15.39 -26.45
C LYS A 81 11.07 15.83 -27.89
N VAL A 82 10.80 17.11 -28.11
CA VAL A 82 10.67 17.67 -29.46
C VAL A 82 11.54 18.92 -29.59
N VAL A 83 12.01 19.16 -30.80
CA VAL A 83 12.63 20.42 -31.16
C VAL A 83 11.52 21.34 -31.68
N ASP A 84 11.54 22.59 -31.24
CA ASP A 84 10.51 23.57 -31.62
C ASP A 84 10.88 24.36 -32.88
N VAL A 85 12.16 24.34 -33.24
CA VAL A 85 12.72 25.06 -34.37
C VAL A 85 13.17 24.02 -35.40
N ALA A 86 12.54 23.98 -36.58
CA ALA A 86 12.96 23.08 -37.65
C ALA A 86 14.34 23.49 -38.20
N GLY A 87 15.13 22.51 -38.64
CA GLY A 87 16.44 22.74 -39.24
C GLY A 87 16.41 23.42 -40.62
N PRO A 88 17.57 23.65 -41.25
CA PRO A 88 18.88 23.05 -40.93
C PRO A 88 19.55 23.66 -39.70
N TYR A 89 20.36 22.85 -39.01
CA TYR A 89 21.14 23.27 -37.83
C TYR A 89 22.61 23.42 -38.17
N SER A 90 23.30 24.32 -37.46
CA SER A 90 24.74 24.54 -37.58
C SER A 90 25.51 24.03 -36.36
N TYR A 91 26.79 23.69 -36.54
CA TYR A 91 27.65 23.27 -35.42
C TYR A 91 27.78 24.40 -34.39
N GLY A 92 27.65 24.07 -33.11
CA GLY A 92 27.66 25.04 -32.00
C GLY A 92 26.35 25.80 -31.80
N GLN A 93 25.33 25.59 -32.66
CA GLN A 93 24.02 26.22 -32.49
C GLN A 93 23.28 25.65 -31.27
N ALA A 94 22.82 26.53 -30.39
CA ALA A 94 21.92 26.15 -29.30
C ALA A 94 20.52 25.82 -29.85
N ILE A 95 20.05 24.60 -29.59
CA ILE A 95 18.72 24.14 -30.01
C ILE A 95 17.87 23.91 -28.76
N PRO A 96 16.80 24.70 -28.55
CA PRO A 96 15.88 24.47 -27.44
C PRO A 96 15.04 23.22 -27.71
N PHE A 97 14.91 22.39 -26.67
CA PHE A 97 14.02 21.24 -26.68
C PHE A 97 12.84 21.50 -25.76
N ARG A 98 11.65 21.13 -26.22
CA ARG A 98 10.49 21.00 -25.35
C ARG A 98 10.38 19.55 -24.89
N ILE A 99 10.37 19.34 -23.58
CA ILE A 99 10.16 18.05 -22.96
C ILE A 99 8.75 18.05 -22.37
N ARG A 100 7.97 17.01 -22.65
CA ARG A 100 6.67 16.75 -22.03
C ARG A 100 6.70 15.38 -21.36
N ILE A 101 6.30 15.34 -20.10
CA ILE A 101 6.04 14.10 -19.37
C ILE A 101 4.54 13.85 -19.40
N TYR A 102 4.16 12.62 -19.67
CA TYR A 102 2.79 12.14 -19.73
C TYR A 102 2.62 11.04 -18.71
N ASN A 103 1.47 11.00 -18.06
CA ASN A 103 0.98 9.77 -17.47
C ASN A 103 0.09 9.09 -18.51
N GLN A 104 0.52 7.94 -19.04
CA GLN A 104 -0.10 7.28 -20.20
C GLN A 104 -1.18 6.27 -19.83
N GLU A 105 -1.33 5.96 -18.55
CA GLU A 105 -2.37 5.05 -18.10
C GLU A 105 -3.77 5.58 -18.36
N GLU A 106 -4.69 4.65 -18.60
CA GLU A 106 -6.02 4.92 -19.16
C GLU A 106 -6.99 5.57 -18.16
N PHE A 107 -6.56 5.76 -16.90
CA PHE A 107 -7.43 6.20 -15.80
C PHE A 107 -6.94 7.48 -15.12
N PRO A 108 -7.83 8.45 -14.83
CA PRO A 108 -7.48 9.63 -14.06
C PRO A 108 -7.23 9.27 -12.60
N GLN A 109 -6.02 9.53 -12.11
CA GLN A 109 -5.65 9.34 -10.71
C GLN A 109 -6.45 10.28 -9.80
N LYS A 110 -7.29 9.72 -8.94
CA LYS A 110 -8.00 10.48 -7.91
C LYS A 110 -7.18 10.46 -6.64
N TYR A 111 -6.37 11.51 -6.43
CA TYR A 111 -5.71 11.73 -5.15
C TYR A 111 -6.78 11.82 -4.05
N ARG A 112 -6.77 10.88 -3.10
CA ARG A 112 -7.40 11.08 -1.80
C ARG A 112 -6.35 11.72 -0.91
N ASN A 113 -6.67 12.88 -0.34
CA ASN A 113 -5.90 13.39 0.78
C ASN A 113 -6.13 12.42 1.95
N CYS A 114 -5.03 11.90 2.49
CA CYS A 114 -5.00 11.14 3.74
C CYS A 114 -5.63 11.95 4.87
#